data_AF-A0A956E5S6-F1
#
_entry.id   AF-A0A956E5S6-F1
#
_cell.length_a   1.000
_cell.length_b   1.000
_cell.length_c   1.000
_cell.angle_alpha   90.00
_cell.angle_beta   90.00
_cell.angle_gamma   90.00
#
_symmetry.space_group_name_H-M   'P 1'
#
loop_
_entity.id
_entity.type
_entity.pdbx_description
1 polymer ?
#
loop_
_entity_poly.entity_id
_entity_poly.type
_entity_poly.pdbx_seq_one_letter_code
_entity_poly.pdbx_strand_id
1 'polypeptide(L)'
;MTIRAYHFHTGRLRDGRPVPPLGEWLEHTGDVVICRSGLHASRHPADALTYAPGPYLDLVECDGIVTDGIVTEHEDKFVCRRRRRIATVDATPLLVRYAGECAALACWCAGLTDDVYQRAVLATQSYAAGDLHPAKLERIWAAASDAASDAASDAASDAARAAAVDAAWAASDA
;
A
#
# COMPACT_ATOMS: atom_id res chain seq x y z
N MET A 1 31.13 -5.00 2.87
CA MET A 1 30.94 -3.56 3.14
C MET A 1 29.48 -3.38 3.44
N THR A 2 29.15 -2.72 4.55
CA THR A 2 27.75 -2.51 4.92
C THR A 2 27.17 -1.27 4.24
N ILE A 3 25.89 -1.32 3.88
CA ILE A 3 25.13 -0.13 3.44
C ILE A 3 23.87 0.04 4.29
N ARG A 4 23.42 1.28 4.42
CA ARG A 4 22.11 1.59 5.03
C ARG A 4 21.01 1.52 3.98
N ALA A 5 19.88 0.94 4.36
CA ALA A 5 18.74 0.72 3.49
C ALA A 5 17.45 0.60 4.30
N TYR A 6 16.34 0.35 3.60
CA TYR A 6 14.99 0.30 4.14
C TYR A 6 14.32 -1.02 3.79
N HIS A 7 13.53 -1.54 4.72
CA HIS A 7 12.75 -2.75 4.52
C HIS A 7 11.48 -2.73 5.38
N PHE A 8 10.37 -3.17 4.81
CA PHE A 8 9.10 -3.31 5.51
C PHE A 8 8.85 -4.74 6.00
N HIS A 9 8.20 -4.92 7.14
CA HIS A 9 7.80 -6.24 7.65
C HIS A 9 6.40 -6.26 8.29
N THR A 10 5.88 -7.46 8.52
CA THR A 10 4.59 -7.72 9.19
C THR A 10 4.69 -7.94 10.70
N GLY A 11 5.91 -7.94 11.23
CA GLY A 11 6.21 -8.30 12.64
C GLY A 11 6.73 -9.73 12.76
N ARG A 12 6.77 -10.46 11.65
CA ARG A 12 7.39 -11.78 11.51
C ARG A 12 8.20 -11.87 10.22
N LEU A 13 9.15 -12.80 10.19
CA LEU A 13 9.80 -13.23 8.96
C LEU A 13 8.80 -14.01 8.09
N ARG A 14 9.12 -14.17 6.81
CA ARG A 14 8.25 -14.85 5.83
C ARG A 14 7.95 -16.31 6.20
N ASP A 15 8.86 -16.96 6.91
CA ASP A 15 8.72 -18.33 7.42
C ASP A 15 7.99 -18.40 8.79
N GLY A 16 7.44 -17.29 9.27
CA GLY A 16 6.69 -17.19 10.51
C GLY A 16 7.55 -17.00 11.77
N ARG A 17 8.87 -17.09 11.68
CA ARG A 17 9.77 -16.80 12.82
C ARG A 17 9.65 -15.33 13.27
N PRO A 18 9.94 -15.02 14.54
CA PRO A 18 10.00 -13.62 14.98
C PRO A 18 11.10 -12.86 14.24
N VAL A 19 10.89 -11.56 14.05
CA VAL A 19 11.95 -10.71 13.49
C VAL A 19 13.04 -10.52 14.54
N PRO A 20 14.34 -10.70 14.21
CA PRO A 20 15.43 -10.58 15.20
C PRO A 20 15.48 -9.21 15.88
N PRO A 21 15.83 -9.11 17.17
CA PRO A 21 15.96 -7.83 17.88
C PRO A 21 16.79 -6.77 17.15
N LEU A 22 16.58 -5.50 17.50
CA LEU A 22 17.43 -4.41 16.99
C LEU A 22 18.90 -4.69 17.33
N GLY A 23 19.79 -4.47 16.36
CA GLY A 23 21.22 -4.72 16.52
C GLY A 23 21.68 -6.15 16.18
N GLU A 24 20.76 -7.09 15.95
CA GLU A 24 21.10 -8.48 15.59
C GLU A 24 21.09 -8.72 14.08
N TRP A 25 22.03 -9.54 13.61
CA TRP A 25 22.13 -9.92 12.21
C TRP A 25 21.18 -11.09 11.90
N LEU A 26 20.29 -10.87 10.93
CA LEU A 26 19.62 -11.94 10.20
C LEU A 26 20.51 -12.38 9.05
N GLU A 27 20.77 -13.68 8.94
CA GLU A 27 21.58 -14.26 7.86
C GLU A 27 20.77 -15.27 7.05
N HIS A 28 20.83 -15.14 5.72
CA HIS A 28 20.24 -16.08 4.77
C HIS A 28 21.26 -17.15 4.39
N THR A 29 20.89 -18.43 4.45
CA THR A 29 21.83 -19.54 4.23
C THR A 29 21.83 -20.10 2.81
N GLY A 30 20.79 -19.84 2.00
CA GLY A 30 20.68 -20.32 0.62
C GLY A 30 21.36 -19.39 -0.40
N ASP A 31 21.13 -19.61 -1.68
CA ASP A 31 21.65 -18.73 -2.73
C ASP A 31 21.08 -17.31 -2.60
N VAL A 32 21.90 -16.29 -2.87
CA VAL A 32 21.47 -14.89 -2.89
C VAL A 32 21.20 -14.50 -4.33
N VAL A 33 19.92 -14.47 -4.70
CA VAL A 33 19.45 -14.25 -6.06
C VAL A 33 18.38 -13.17 -6.03
N ILE A 34 18.63 -12.06 -6.74
CA ILE A 34 17.69 -10.96 -6.80
C ILE A 34 16.30 -11.44 -7.23
N CYS A 35 15.26 -10.84 -6.65
CA CYS A 35 13.85 -11.23 -6.77
C CYS A 35 13.46 -12.65 -6.33
N ARG A 36 14.39 -13.56 -6.00
CA ARG A 36 14.08 -14.96 -5.69
C ARG A 36 14.42 -15.38 -4.27
N SER A 37 15.64 -15.11 -3.83
CA SER A 37 16.20 -15.71 -2.61
C SER A 37 17.21 -14.78 -1.96
N GLY A 38 17.17 -14.66 -0.64
CA GLY A 38 17.98 -13.71 0.13
C GLY A 38 17.14 -12.63 0.80
N LEU A 39 17.82 -11.64 1.39
CA LEU A 39 17.20 -10.58 2.17
C LEU A 39 17.10 -9.30 1.32
N HIS A 40 15.92 -9.01 0.80
CA HIS A 40 15.67 -7.81 -0.01
C HIS A 40 15.60 -6.54 0.84
N ALA A 41 16.07 -5.44 0.28
CA ALA A 41 15.95 -4.10 0.82
C ALA A 41 16.09 -3.07 -0.31
N SER A 42 15.75 -1.82 -0.02
CA SER A 42 15.90 -0.73 -0.97
C SER A 42 16.65 0.45 -0.36
N ARG A 43 17.37 1.22 -1.18
CA ARG A 43 18.11 2.40 -0.67
C ARG A 43 17.19 3.54 -0.27
N HIS A 44 16.05 3.66 -0.93
CA HIS A 44 15.05 4.68 -0.63
C HIS A 44 13.80 4.03 -0.01
N PRO A 45 13.16 4.66 1.00
CA PRO A 45 11.97 4.10 1.62
C PRO A 45 10.78 4.02 0.66
N ALA A 46 10.67 4.92 -0.32
CA ALA A 46 9.62 4.85 -1.34
C ALA A 46 9.76 3.61 -2.22
N ASP A 47 10.98 3.21 -2.58
CA ASP A 47 11.19 2.00 -3.35
C ASP A 47 10.88 0.75 -2.51
N ALA A 48 11.26 0.77 -1.22
CA ALA A 48 10.93 -0.31 -0.29
C ALA A 48 9.41 -0.46 -0.11
N LEU A 49 8.66 0.64 -0.16
CA LEU A 49 7.20 0.66 -0.03
C LEU A 49 6.52 -0.14 -1.15
N THR A 50 7.05 -0.10 -2.37
CA THR A 50 6.55 -0.88 -3.53
C THR A 50 6.54 -2.38 -3.27
N TYR A 51 7.36 -2.85 -2.32
CA TYR A 51 7.49 -4.26 -1.95
C TYR A 51 7.06 -4.55 -0.51
N ALA A 52 6.37 -3.62 0.14
CA ALA A 52 6.07 -3.71 1.55
C ALA A 52 5.13 -4.88 1.87
N PRO A 53 5.57 -5.87 2.69
CA PRO A 53 4.68 -6.95 3.13
C PRO A 53 3.78 -6.52 4.30
N GLY A 54 4.10 -5.42 4.98
CA GLY A 54 3.40 -4.94 6.18
C GLY A 54 3.84 -3.53 6.58
N PRO A 55 3.32 -2.99 7.70
CA PRO A 55 3.41 -1.56 8.00
C PRO A 55 4.67 -1.13 8.76
N TYR A 56 5.45 -2.07 9.30
CA TYR A 56 6.63 -1.72 10.08
C TYR A 56 7.80 -1.43 9.15
N LEU A 57 8.30 -0.20 9.17
CA LEU A 57 9.44 0.23 8.37
C LEU A 57 10.71 0.19 9.21
N ASP A 58 11.67 -0.62 8.78
CA ASP A 58 13.00 -0.66 9.37
C ASP A 58 14.00 0.18 8.59
N LEU A 59 14.85 0.91 9.32
CA LEU A 59 16.19 1.27 8.85
C LEU A 59 17.12 0.09 9.15
N VAL A 60 17.79 -0.42 8.11
CA VAL A 60 18.63 -1.61 8.19
C VAL A 60 20.05 -1.35 7.72
N GLU A 61 20.99 -2.15 8.22
CA GLU A 61 22.30 -2.34 7.63
C GLU A 61 22.34 -3.67 6.87
N CYS A 62 22.84 -3.64 5.64
CA CYS A 62 22.92 -4.79 4.74
C CYS A 62 24.37 -5.10 4.39
N ASP A 63 24.75 -6.37 4.39
CA ASP A 63 26.08 -6.84 3.99
C ASP A 63 26.00 -8.07 3.07
N GLY A 64 27.06 -8.28 2.29
CA GLY A 64 27.11 -9.36 1.29
C GLY A 64 26.13 -9.12 0.15
N ILE A 65 26.13 -7.89 -0.38
CA ILE A 65 25.34 -7.54 -1.57
C ILE A 65 26.01 -8.16 -2.79
N VAL A 66 27.32 -8.04 -2.95
CA VAL A 66 28.04 -8.70 -4.05
C VAL A 66 28.36 -10.14 -3.67
N THR A 67 27.87 -11.10 -4.44
CA THR A 67 28.35 -12.49 -4.41
C THR A 67 28.74 -12.88 -5.84
N ASP A 68 30.01 -13.24 -6.01
CA ASP A 68 30.56 -13.92 -7.19
C ASP A 68 30.33 -13.23 -8.56
N GLY A 69 30.35 -11.90 -8.61
CA GLY A 69 30.27 -11.13 -9.86
C GLY A 69 28.87 -11.02 -10.47
N ILE A 70 27.83 -11.50 -9.77
CA ILE A 70 26.43 -11.32 -10.16
C ILE A 70 25.91 -10.00 -9.57
N VAL A 71 25.28 -9.18 -10.40
CA VAL A 71 24.60 -7.96 -9.94
C VAL A 71 23.37 -8.38 -9.13
N THR A 72 23.36 -8.07 -7.84
CA THR A 72 22.29 -8.39 -6.89
C THR A 72 21.33 -7.22 -6.67
N GLU A 73 21.26 -6.33 -7.64
CA GLU A 73 20.64 -5.02 -7.53
C GLU A 73 19.92 -4.63 -8.82
N HIS A 74 18.72 -4.09 -8.65
CA HIS A 74 17.98 -3.30 -9.62
C HIS A 74 17.91 -1.86 -9.12
N GLU A 75 17.40 -0.94 -9.95
CA GLU A 75 17.29 0.49 -9.62
C GLU A 75 16.56 0.75 -8.29
N ASP A 76 15.53 -0.04 -7.99
CA ASP A 76 14.62 0.15 -6.88
C ASP A 76 14.88 -0.79 -5.68
N LYS A 77 15.71 -1.84 -5.84
CA LYS A 77 15.94 -2.83 -4.78
C LYS A 77 17.22 -3.61 -5.00
N PHE A 78 17.73 -4.16 -3.91
CA PHE A 78 18.82 -5.14 -3.95
C PHE A 78 18.52 -6.30 -3.02
N VAL A 79 19.37 -7.32 -3.07
CA VAL A 79 19.34 -8.45 -2.15
C VAL A 79 20.69 -8.59 -1.45
N CYS A 80 20.67 -9.01 -0.18
CA CYS A 80 21.87 -9.18 0.63
C CYS A 80 21.87 -10.51 1.39
N ARG A 81 23.07 -10.95 1.80
CA ARG A 81 23.29 -12.14 2.63
C ARG A 81 22.85 -11.89 4.07
N ARG A 82 23.21 -10.73 4.62
CA ARG A 82 22.97 -10.39 6.02
C ARG A 82 22.28 -9.05 6.13
N ARG A 83 21.27 -8.96 7.00
CA ARG A 83 20.54 -7.73 7.29
C ARG A 83 20.37 -7.56 8.79
N ARG A 84 20.71 -6.39 9.32
CA ARG A 84 20.55 -6.02 10.72
C ARG A 84 19.64 -4.82 10.84
N ARG A 85 18.66 -4.90 11.75
CA ARG A 85 17.76 -3.77 12.03
C ARG A 85 18.44 -2.78 12.96
N ILE A 86 18.32 -1.50 12.65
CA ILE A 86 18.92 -0.40 13.43
C ILE A 86 17.85 0.40 14.15
N ALA A 87 16.75 0.70 13.45
CA ALA A 87 15.59 1.36 14.00
C ALA A 87 14.34 0.86 13.29
N THR A 88 13.19 1.00 13.94
CA THR A 88 11.89 0.60 13.39
C THR A 88 10.85 1.65 13.74
N VAL A 89 9.89 1.87 12.83
CA VAL A 89 8.71 2.69 13.07
C VAL A 89 7.47 1.91 12.62
N ASP A 90 6.38 2.04 13.37
CA ASP A 90 5.06 1.64 12.89
C ASP A 90 4.56 2.73 11.93
N ALA A 91 4.64 2.46 10.62
CA ALA A 91 4.22 3.40 9.60
C ALA A 91 2.71 3.34 9.31
N THR A 92 1.92 2.56 10.06
CA THR A 92 0.47 2.40 9.82
C THR A 92 -0.25 3.74 9.62
N PRO A 93 -0.09 4.77 10.48
CA PRO A 93 -0.79 6.04 10.30
C PRO A 93 -0.39 6.75 9.00
N LEU A 94 0.89 6.70 8.62
CA LEU A 94 1.40 7.31 7.40
C LEU A 94 0.88 6.59 6.15
N LEU A 95 0.86 5.26 6.17
CA LEU A 95 0.37 4.43 5.07
C LEU A 95 -1.13 4.61 4.86
N VAL A 96 -1.92 4.66 5.94
CA VAL A 96 -3.35 4.93 5.87
C VAL A 96 -3.61 6.34 5.34
N ARG A 97 -2.81 7.33 5.75
CA ARG A 97 -2.89 8.68 5.20
C ARG A 97 -2.64 8.70 3.70
N TYR A 98 -1.54 8.10 3.24
CA TYR A 98 -1.21 8.02 1.82
C TYR A 98 -2.30 7.31 1.00
N ALA A 99 -2.79 6.17 1.49
CA ALA A 99 -3.89 5.46 0.84
C ALA A 99 -5.17 6.32 0.74
N GLY A 100 -5.46 7.10 1.79
CA GLY A 100 -6.56 8.07 1.79
C GLY A 100 -6.38 9.19 0.76
N GLU A 101 -5.16 9.72 0.61
CA GLU A 101 -4.83 10.72 -0.42
C GLU A 101 -5.00 10.15 -1.84
N CYS A 102 -4.57 8.90 -2.08
CA CYS A 102 -4.82 8.20 -3.35
C CYS A 102 -6.32 8.01 -3.62
N ALA A 103 -7.10 7.62 -2.61
CA ALA A 103 -8.55 7.45 -2.74
C ALA A 103 -9.26 8.78 -3.05
N ALA A 104 -8.87 9.87 -2.37
CA ALA A 104 -9.41 11.20 -2.64
C ALA A 104 -9.10 11.67 -4.07
N LEU A 105 -7.87 11.43 -4.55
CA LEU A 105 -7.49 11.73 -5.93
C LEU A 105 -8.33 10.91 -6.93
N ALA A 106 -8.54 9.62 -6.69
CA ALA A 106 -9.36 8.77 -7.55
C ALA A 106 -10.82 9.26 -7.62
N CYS A 107 -11.41 9.64 -6.48
CA CYS A 107 -12.75 10.22 -6.42
C CYS A 107 -12.83 11.52 -7.24
N TRP A 108 -11.84 12.40 -7.09
CA TRP A 108 -11.76 13.64 -7.85
C TRP A 108 -11.67 13.38 -9.36
N CYS A 109 -10.80 12.46 -9.80
CA CYS A 109 -10.69 12.07 -11.21
C CYS A 109 -11.99 11.46 -11.76
N ALA A 110 -12.76 10.78 -10.92
CA ALA A 110 -14.06 10.19 -11.28
C ALA A 110 -15.21 11.21 -11.25
N GLY A 111 -14.97 12.47 -10.89
CA GLY A 111 -16.02 13.49 -10.76
C GLY A 111 -16.95 13.26 -9.57
N LEU A 112 -16.54 12.45 -8.58
CA LEU A 112 -17.29 12.27 -7.34
C LEU A 112 -17.09 13.49 -6.45
N THR A 113 -18.05 14.42 -6.50
CA THR A 113 -17.97 15.71 -5.79
C THR A 113 -18.65 15.72 -4.42
N ASP A 114 -19.26 14.60 -4.02
CA ASP A 114 -19.91 14.48 -2.71
C ASP A 114 -18.87 14.53 -1.57
N ASP A 115 -19.18 15.29 -0.52
CA ASP A 115 -18.33 15.43 0.67
C ASP A 115 -18.26 14.14 1.50
N VAL A 116 -19.18 13.20 1.28
CA VAL A 116 -19.27 11.93 2.02
C VAL A 116 -17.98 11.12 1.90
N TYR A 117 -17.38 11.03 0.71
CA TYR A 117 -16.13 10.30 0.49
C TYR A 117 -14.94 10.98 1.19
N GLN A 118 -14.89 12.31 1.14
CA GLN A 118 -13.85 13.09 1.83
C GLN A 118 -13.94 12.88 3.35
N ARG A 119 -15.16 12.85 3.90
CA ARG A 119 -15.40 12.52 5.31
C ARG A 119 -14.95 11.11 5.67
N ALA A 120 -15.18 10.12 4.80
CA ALA A 120 -14.71 8.75 5.01
C ALA A 120 -13.19 8.63 5.00
N VAL A 121 -12.52 9.32 4.07
CA VAL A 121 -11.04 9.40 4.03
C VAL A 121 -10.50 10.00 5.31
N LEU A 122 -10.98 11.18 5.72
CA LEU A 122 -10.54 11.86 6.93
C LEU A 122 -10.80 11.02 8.19
N ALA A 123 -11.97 10.38 8.29
CA ALA A 123 -12.30 9.51 9.41
C ALA A 123 -11.34 8.32 9.53
N THR A 124 -10.97 7.71 8.41
CA THR A 124 -10.03 6.59 8.36
C THR A 124 -8.63 7.03 8.82
N GLN A 125 -8.18 8.21 8.39
CA GLN A 125 -6.92 8.81 8.84
C GLN A 125 -6.93 9.11 10.34
N SER A 126 -7.98 9.75 10.85
CA SER A 126 -8.11 10.04 12.29
C SER A 126 -8.18 8.76 13.12
N TYR A 127 -8.84 7.71 12.63
CA TYR A 127 -8.86 6.42 13.32
C TYR A 127 -7.45 5.80 13.40
N ALA A 128 -6.71 5.78 12.29
CA ALA A 128 -5.34 5.25 12.27
C ALA A 128 -4.37 6.06 13.14
N ALA A 129 -4.62 7.36 13.33
CA ALA A 129 -3.89 8.21 14.27
C ALA A 129 -4.28 7.98 15.74
N GLY A 130 -5.37 7.24 16.00
CA GLY A 130 -5.90 7.02 17.36
C GLY A 130 -6.87 8.10 17.85
N ASP A 131 -7.21 9.08 17.00
CA ASP A 131 -8.04 10.24 17.33
C ASP A 131 -9.54 10.00 17.15
N LEU A 132 -9.93 8.85 16.60
CA LEU A 132 -11.32 8.51 16.32
C LEU A 132 -11.72 7.18 16.95
N HIS A 133 -12.89 7.17 17.60
CA HIS A 133 -13.47 5.94 18.13
C HIS A 133 -13.94 5.01 17.00
N PRO A 134 -13.70 3.68 17.06
CA PRO A 134 -14.10 2.72 16.02
C PRO A 134 -15.58 2.82 15.60
N ALA A 135 -16.50 2.93 16.57
CA ALA A 135 -17.94 3.06 16.28
C ALA A 135 -18.30 4.33 15.47
N LYS A 136 -17.48 5.39 15.55
CA LYS A 136 -17.68 6.59 14.72
C LYS A 136 -17.16 6.37 13.30
N LEU A 137 -16.05 5.64 13.14
CA LEU A 137 -15.55 5.23 11.82
C LEU A 137 -16.59 4.40 11.08
N GLU A 138 -17.16 3.39 11.74
CA GLU A 138 -18.14 2.47 11.16
C GLU A 138 -19.37 3.21 10.58
N ARG A 139 -19.93 4.17 11.33
CA ARG A 139 -21.06 4.98 10.86
C ARG A 139 -20.72 5.82 9.62
N ILE A 140 -19.50 6.36 9.56
CA ILE A 140 -19.08 7.19 8.42
C ILE A 140 -18.87 6.31 7.18
N TRP A 141 -18.31 5.10 7.36
CA TRP A 141 -18.15 4.13 6.28
C TRP A 141 -19.48 3.60 5.73
N ALA A 142 -20.46 3.34 6.61
CA ALA A 142 -21.81 2.97 6.18
C ALA A 142 -22.44 4.05 5.28
N ALA A 143 -22.43 5.30 5.74
CA ALA A 143 -22.95 6.43 4.96
C ALA A 143 -22.25 6.61 3.61
N ALA A 144 -20.93 6.39 3.54
CA ALA A 144 -20.19 6.45 2.29
C ALA A 144 -20.48 5.29 1.33
N SER A 145 -20.74 4.10 1.87
CA SER A 145 -21.11 2.94 1.07
C SER A 145 -22.51 3.09 0.47
N ASP A 146 -23.44 3.66 1.24
CA ASP A 146 -24.81 3.96 0.77
C ASP A 146 -24.76 5.00 -0.35
N ALA A 147 -24.06 6.12 -0.16
CA ALA A 147 -23.90 7.17 -1.18
C ALA A 147 -23.25 6.64 -2.48
N ALA A 148 -22.30 5.72 -2.37
CA ALA A 148 -21.69 5.06 -3.54
C ALA A 148 -22.66 4.16 -4.29
N SER A 149 -23.51 3.44 -3.56
CA SER A 149 -24.51 2.55 -4.13
C SER A 149 -25.61 3.33 -4.87
N ASP A 150 -26.03 4.47 -4.30
CA ASP A 150 -26.99 5.38 -4.92
C ASP A 150 -26.42 5.97 -6.22
N ALA A 151 -25.20 6.52 -6.17
CA ALA A 151 -24.54 7.09 -7.35
C ALA A 151 -24.35 6.05 -8.49
N ALA A 152 -24.01 4.81 -8.14
CA ALA A 152 -23.90 3.73 -9.12
C ALA A 152 -25.26 3.37 -9.75
N SER A 153 -26.33 3.37 -8.95
CA SER A 153 -27.69 3.09 -9.41
C SER A 153 -28.23 4.19 -10.34
N ASP A 154 -27.94 5.44 -10.02
CA ASP A 154 -28.28 6.60 -10.86
C ASP A 154 -27.55 6.55 -12.21
N ALA A 155 -26.23 6.31 -12.19
CA ALA A 155 -25.44 6.18 -13.41
C ALA A 155 -25.93 5.02 -14.31
N ALA A 156 -26.28 3.87 -13.71
CA ALA A 156 -26.85 2.75 -14.45
C ALA A 156 -28.22 3.10 -15.08
N SER A 157 -29.06 3.82 -14.33
CA SER A 157 -30.37 4.27 -14.81
C SER A 157 -30.26 5.26 -15.97
N ASP A 158 -29.33 6.21 -15.88
CA ASP A 158 -29.06 7.17 -16.96
C ASP A 158 -28.51 6.48 -18.22
N ALA A 159 -27.58 5.54 -18.06
CA ALA A 159 -27.07 4.77 -19.19
C ALA A 159 -28.17 3.93 -19.87
N ALA A 160 -29.03 3.29 -19.08
CA ALA A 160 -30.17 2.54 -19.60
C ALA A 160 -31.16 3.45 -20.36
N ARG A 161 -31.42 4.64 -19.82
CA ARG A 161 -32.30 5.64 -20.46
C ARG A 161 -31.69 6.17 -21.76
N ALA A 162 -30.39 6.45 -21.79
CA ALA A 162 -29.69 6.87 -23.00
C ALA A 162 -29.76 5.79 -24.09
N ALA A 163 -29.45 4.53 -23.74
CA ALA A 163 -29.55 3.41 -24.67
C ALA A 163 -30.99 3.20 -25.20
N ALA A 164 -32.00 3.40 -24.36
CA ALA A 164 -33.40 3.33 -24.78
C ALA A 164 -33.77 4.46 -25.76
N VAL A 165 -33.27 5.68 -25.53
CA VAL A 165 -33.46 6.81 -26.46
C VAL A 165 -32.77 6.53 -27.79
N ASP A 166 -31.51 6.09 -27.78
CA ASP A 166 -30.76 5.75 -28.99
C ASP A 166 -31.46 4.64 -29.81
N ALA A 167 -31.97 3.61 -29.12
CA ALA A 167 -32.74 2.54 -29.76
C ALA A 167 -34.05 3.05 -30.37
N ALA A 168 -34.72 4.01 -29.74
CA ALA A 168 -35.95 4.60 -30.26
C ALA A 168 -35.70 5.43 -31.54
N TRP A 169 -34.63 6.23 -31.57
CA TRP A 169 -34.21 6.97 -32.77
C TRP A 169 -33.79 6.04 -33.91
N ALA A 170 -33.00 5.01 -33.60
CA ALA A 170 -32.62 4.01 -34.60
C ALA A 170 -33.83 3.29 -35.22
N ALA A 171 -34.89 3.08 -34.45
CA ALA A 171 -36.13 2.49 -34.94
C ALA A 171 -37.02 3.46 -35.74
N SER A 172 -36.91 4.78 -35.51
CA SER A 172 -37.65 5.78 -36.31
C SER A 172 -37.02 6.06 -37.68
N ASP A 173 -35.72 5.78 -37.81
CA ASP A 173 -34.95 6.00 -39.03
C ASP A 173 -34.91 4.76 -39.96
N ALA A 174 -35.53 3.65 -39.57
CA ALA A 174 -35.59 2.38 -40.31
C ALA A 174 -36.91 2.21 -41.07
#